data_AF-A0A0V8QAV0-F1
#
_entry.id   AF-A0A0V8QAV0-F1
#
_cell.length_a   1.000
_cell.length_b   1.000
_cell.length_c   1.000
_cell.angle_alpha   90.00
_cell.angle_beta   90.00
_cell.angle_gamma   90.00
#
_symmetry.space_group_name_H-M   'P 1'
#
loop_
_entity.id
_entity.type
_entity.pdbx_description
1 polymer ?
#
loop_
_entity_poly.entity_id
_entity_poly.type
_entity_poly.pdbx_seq_one_letter_code
_entity_poly.pdbx_strand_id
1 'polypeptide(L)' 'MFTQDYFEKHFKLHNKIVLYTPDDIKLEFTKEPHFHMSGGHTSLDLMDVEDLTSFCNARGLKTKPSNNITV' A
#
# COMPACT_ATOMS: atom_id res chain seq x y z
N MET A 1 -3.43 -9.34 6.83
CA MET A 1 -4.55 -8.38 6.90
C MET A 1 -4.00 -7.10 7.51
N PHE A 2 -4.16 -5.97 6.84
CA PHE A 2 -3.75 -4.66 7.32
C PHE A 2 -4.77 -4.11 8.31
N THR A 3 -4.31 -3.26 9.22
CA THR A 3 -5.14 -2.51 10.17
C THR A 3 -4.91 -1.01 9.99
N GLN A 4 -5.88 -0.18 10.37
CA GLN A 4 -5.70 1.28 10.36
C GLN A 4 -4.49 1.68 11.22
N ASP A 5 -4.39 1.10 12.42
CA ASP A 5 -3.27 1.22 13.36
C ASP A 5 -1.88 1.00 12.73
N TYR A 6 -1.77 0.04 11.81
CA TYR A 6 -0.53 -0.25 11.09
C TYR A 6 -0.12 0.92 10.21
N PHE A 7 -1.07 1.43 9.41
CA PHE A 7 -0.83 2.56 8.52
C PHE A 7 -0.63 3.85 9.29
N GLU A 8 -1.41 4.13 10.33
CA GLU A 8 -1.22 5.31 11.17
C GLU A 8 0.18 5.35 11.80
N LYS A 9 0.67 4.23 12.33
CA LYS A 9 2.02 4.13 12.90
C LYS A 9 3.09 4.33 11.84
N HIS A 10 2.93 3.71 10.67
CA HIS A 10 3.87 3.88 9.55
C HIS A 10 3.92 5.35 9.08
N PHE A 11 2.75 5.95 8.87
CA PHE A 11 2.60 7.30 8.34
C PHE A 11 2.81 8.44 9.35
N LYS A 12 3.16 8.11 10.60
CA LYS A 12 3.74 9.06 11.56
C LYS A 12 5.23 9.28 11.32
N LEU A 13 5.93 8.30 10.76
CA LEU A 13 7.38 8.31 10.58
C LEU A 13 7.81 8.39 9.11
N HIS A 14 6.95 7.95 8.20
CA HIS A 14 7.24 7.85 6.78
C HIS A 14 6.09 8.42 5.97
N ASN A 15 6.36 8.99 4.80
CA ASN A 15 5.31 9.49 3.91
C ASN A 15 4.99 8.53 2.78
N LYS A 16 5.64 7.37 2.72
CA LYS A 16 5.51 6.42 1.62
C LYS A 16 5.54 4.98 2.14
N ILE A 17 4.74 4.12 1.52
CA ILE A 17 4.79 2.67 1.71
C ILE A 17 4.72 1.97 0.35
N VAL A 18 5.46 0.88 0.22
CA VAL A 18 5.42 0.01 -0.96
C VAL A 18 4.73 -1.28 -0.58
N LEU A 19 3.70 -1.64 -1.34
CA LEU A 19 2.96 -2.89 -1.21
C LEU A 19 2.96 -3.62 -2.55
N TYR A 20 2.56 -4.88 -2.52
CA TYR A 20 2.55 -5.76 -3.68
C TYR A 20 1.18 -6.40 -3.85
N THR A 21 0.72 -6.55 -5.09
CA THR A 21 -0.46 -7.37 -5.39
C THR A 21 -0.13 -8.86 -5.14
N PRO A 22 -1.15 -9.74 -5.13
CA PRO A 22 -0.91 -11.18 -5.09
C PRO A 22 0.05 -11.70 -6.18
N ASP A 23 0.04 -11.05 -7.34
CA ASP A 23 0.89 -11.31 -8.53
C ASP A 23 2.22 -10.55 -8.51
N ASP A 24 2.65 -10.06 -7.33
CA ASP A 24 3.93 -9.37 -7.12
C ASP A 24 4.09 -8.04 -7.89
N ILE A 25 2.99 -7.44 -8.35
CA ILE A 25 3.03 -6.11 -8.95
C ILE A 25 3.24 -5.07 -7.84
N LYS A 26 4.29 -4.25 -7.98
CA LYS A 26 4.64 -3.18 -7.05
C LYS A 26 3.64 -2.02 -7.15
N LEU A 27 3.11 -1.62 -6.00
CA LEU A 27 2.27 -0.44 -5.81
C LEU A 27 2.91 0.47 -4.76
N GLU A 28 2.93 1.77 -5.04
CA GLU A 28 3.47 2.79 -4.13
C GLU A 28 2.34 3.68 -3.64
N PHE A 29 2.21 3.82 -2.32
CA PHE A 29 1.26 4.71 -1.68
C PHE A 29 2.00 5.82 -0.98
N THR A 30 1.72 7.06 -1.37
CA THR A 30 2.32 8.27 -0.78
C THR A 30 1.25 9.05 -0.02
N LYS A 31 1.57 9.49 1.20
CA LYS A 31 0.72 10.34 2.02
C LYS A 31 0.93 11.80 1.65
N GLU A 32 -0.09 12.38 1.04
CA GLU A 32 -0.26 13.80 0.77
C GLU A 32 -1.50 14.29 1.56
N PRO A 33 -2.23 15.37 1.18
CA PRO A 33 -3.56 15.63 1.76
C PRO A 33 -4.54 14.44 1.63
N HIS A 34 -4.25 13.53 0.69
CA HIS A 34 -4.90 12.24 0.45
C HIS A 34 -3.80 11.17 0.23
N PHE A 35 -4.17 9.90 0.09
CA PHE A 35 -3.23 8.83 -0.27
C PHE A 35 -3.23 8.59 -1.77
N HIS A 36 -2.11 8.92 -2.42
CA HIS A 36 -1.92 8.67 -3.84
C HIS A 36 -1.29 7.29 -4.05
N MET A 37 -1.98 6.41 -4.77
CA MET A 37 -1.46 5.13 -5.24
C MET A 37 -0.96 5.26 -6.68
N SER A 38 0.23 4.75 -6.95
CA SER A 38 0.77 4.59 -8.30
C SER A 38 1.41 3.22 -8.51
N GLY A 39 1.28 2.68 -9.73
CA GLY A 39 1.86 1.38 -10.10
C GLY A 39 0.89 0.52 -10.89
N GLY A 40 1.38 -0.57 -11.48
CA GLY A 40 0.54 -1.47 -12.28
C GLY A 40 -0.18 -0.78 -13.46
N HIS A 41 0.45 0.24 -14.06
CA HIS A 41 -0.10 1.07 -15.15
C HIS A 41 -1.33 1.92 -14.80
N THR A 42 -1.62 2.13 -13.50
CA THR A 42 -2.73 2.95 -13.05
C THR A 42 -2.32 3.86 -11.88
N SER A 43 -3.16 4.85 -11.60
CA SER A 43 -3.09 5.70 -10.41
C SER A 43 -4.49 5.86 -9.80
N LEU A 44 -4.54 5.97 -8.47
CA LEU A 44 -5.79 6.12 -7.72
C LEU A 44 -5.53 6.99 -6.48
N ASP A 45 -6.46 7.88 -6.17
CA ASP A 45 -6.44 8.64 -4.93
C ASP A 45 -7.43 8.05 -3.91
N LEU A 46 -6.99 7.91 -2.67
CA LEU A 46 -7.75 7.39 -1.55
C LEU A 46 -7.85 8.47 -0.46
N MET A 47 -9.03 8.68 0.11
CA MET A 47 -9.30 9.89 0.91
C MET A 47 -8.64 9.84 2.28
N ASP A 48 -8.62 8.66 2.92
CA ASP A 48 -8.10 8.50 4.27
C ASP A 48 -7.47 7.11 4.53
N VAL A 49 -7.08 6.89 5.79
CA VAL A 49 -6.46 5.64 6.24
C VAL A 49 -7.47 4.47 6.26
N GLU A 50 -8.76 4.75 6.45
CA GLU A 50 -9.81 3.74 6.44
C GLU A 50 -10.02 3.20 5.02
N ASP A 51 -10.10 4.08 4.03
CA ASP A 51 -10.16 3.76 2.61
C ASP A 51 -8.93 2.94 2.19
N LEU A 52 -7.74 3.38 2.58
CA LEU A 52 -6.50 2.67 2.32
C LEU A 52 -6.52 1.25 2.91
N THR A 53 -6.94 1.13 4.17
CA THR A 53 -7.00 -0.17 4.86
C THR A 53 -7.97 -1.12 4.17
N SER A 54 -9.16 -0.63 3.85
CA SER A 54 -10.21 -1.38 3.17
C SER A 54 -9.75 -1.82 1.78
N PHE A 55 -9.14 -0.92 1.01
CA PHE A 55 -8.58 -1.22 -0.31
C PHE A 55 -7.49 -2.28 -0.25
N CYS A 56 -6.49 -2.11 0.63
CA CYS A 56 -5.38 -3.05 0.73
C CYS A 56 -5.85 -4.45 1.13
N ASN A 57 -6.82 -4.56 2.04
CA ASN A 57 -7.40 -5.83 2.45
C ASN A 57 -8.26 -6.46 1.35
N ALA A 58 -9.12 -5.69 0.69
CA ALA A 58 -9.96 -6.16 -0.40
C ALA A 58 -9.15 -6.69 -1.60
N ARG A 59 -7.96 -6.11 -1.85
CA ARG A 59 -7.05 -6.54 -2.92
C ARG A 59 -6.00 -7.57 -2.49
N GLY A 60 -6.02 -8.00 -1.24
CA GLY A 60 -5.08 -9.00 -0.73
C GLY A 60 -3.62 -8.56 -0.86
N LEU A 61 -3.35 -7.26 -0.68
CA LEU A 61 -2.00 -6.73 -0.84
C LEU A 61 -1.05 -7.30 0.23
N LYS A 62 0.24 -7.33 -0.11
CA LYS A 62 1.31 -7.89 0.69
C LYS A 62 2.42 -6.86 0.89
N THR A 63 3.17 -6.95 1.98
CA THR A 63 4.31 -6.06 2.26
C THR A 63 5.60 -6.50 1.54
N LYS A 64 5.62 -7.71 0.97
CA LYS A 64 6.75 -8.29 0.25
C LYS A 64 6.23 -9.08 -0.96
N PRO A 65 6.99 -9.12 -2.07
CA PRO A 65 6.68 -10.01 -3.18
C PRO A 65 6.91 -11.48 -2.77
N SER A 66 6.28 -12.40 -3.49
CA SER A 66 6.32 -13.84 -3.26
C SER A 66 7.67 -14.42 -3.67
N ASN A 67 8.33 -13.84 -4.68
CA ASN A 67 9.67 -14.23 -5.10
C ASN A 67 10.77 -13.40 -4.40
N ASN A 68 11.23 -13.89 -3.25
CA ASN A 68 12.60 -13.62 -2.80
C ASN A 68 13.56 -14.42 -3.71
N ILE A 69 13.87 -13.91 -4.90
CA ILE A 69 15.06 -14.41 -5.61
C ILE A 69 16.26 -13.83 -4.87
N THR A 70 16.75 -14.57 -3.88
CA THR A 70 18.13 -14.45 -3.43
C THR A 70 18.99 -14.92 -4.60
N VAL A 71 19.51 -13.96 -5.37
CA VAL A 71 20.70 -14.15 -6.22
C VAL A 71 21.95 -13.94 -5.38
#